data_AF-A0A946W9I4-F1
#
_entry.id   AF-A0A946W9I4-F1
#
_cell.length_a   1.000
_cell.length_b   1.000
_cell.length_c   1.000
_cell.angle_alpha   90.00
_cell.angle_beta   90.00
_cell.angle_gamma   90.00
#
_symmetry.space_group_name_H-M   'P 1'
#
loop_
_entity.id
_entity.type
_entity.pdbx_description
1 polymer ?
#
loop_
_entity_poly.entity_id
_entity_poly.type
_entity_poly.pdbx_seq_one_letter_code
_entity_poly.pdbx_strand_id
1 'polypeptide(L)'
;ITVDSDTSTSDTLLLMASCTAQHNKVNDPYDPSLDSFIKALRFVLKDLALQVVKDGEGISKFIKIKIKGAVSNSSAKVVGLSIANSPLVKTAIAGEDANWGRVVMAVGKSGESAERDKLSISIGPYTIAEGGDISKDYDEDKVSSYMQNPNIDLTVDLGLGDGKANIYTCDLTHDYISINADYRS
;
A
#
# COMPACT_ATOMS: atom_id res chain seq x y z
N ILE A 1 -1.18 -6.18 2.44
CA ILE A 1 0.19 -5.70 2.69
C ILE A 1 1.14 -6.45 1.77
N THR A 2 2.36 -5.97 1.57
CA THR A 2 3.43 -6.67 0.87
C THR A 2 4.76 -6.05 1.31
N VAL A 3 5.81 -6.85 1.50
CA VAL A 3 7.15 -6.36 1.83
C VAL A 3 8.03 -6.51 0.58
N ASP A 4 8.19 -7.74 0.10
CA ASP A 4 9.10 -8.13 -0.97
C ASP A 4 8.41 -8.85 -2.15
N SER A 5 7.09 -9.07 -2.05
CA SER A 5 6.24 -9.81 -2.99
C SER A 5 6.29 -11.33 -2.92
N ASP A 6 7.12 -11.91 -2.05
CA ASP A 6 7.27 -13.35 -1.93
C ASP A 6 6.30 -13.90 -0.87
N THR A 7 5.29 -14.64 -1.33
CA THR A 7 4.30 -15.25 -0.44
C THR A 7 4.92 -16.47 0.25
N SER A 8 4.93 -16.48 1.58
CA SER A 8 5.49 -17.58 2.36
C SER A 8 4.70 -18.87 2.17
N THR A 9 5.38 -20.01 2.27
CA THR A 9 4.76 -21.34 2.27
C THR A 9 4.00 -21.65 3.56
N SER A 10 4.12 -20.79 4.58
CA SER A 10 3.65 -21.05 5.94
C SER A 10 2.67 -20.00 6.48
N ASP A 11 2.24 -19.03 5.65
CA ASP A 11 1.30 -17.98 6.08
C ASP A 11 0.02 -18.61 6.65
N THR A 12 -0.25 -18.37 7.94
CA THR A 12 -1.37 -18.95 8.67
C THR A 12 -2.01 -17.92 9.59
N LEU A 13 -3.34 -17.79 9.54
CA LEU A 13 -4.13 -17.00 10.48
C LEU A 13 -5.16 -17.88 11.16
N LEU A 14 -5.12 -17.94 12.50
CA LEU A 14 -6.08 -18.68 13.32
C LEU A 14 -6.93 -17.70 14.12
N LEU A 15 -8.25 -17.94 14.15
CA LEU A 15 -9.20 -17.21 14.98
C LEU A 15 -9.91 -18.22 15.88
N MET A 16 -9.85 -17.98 17.19
CA MET A 16 -10.44 -18.86 18.20
C MET A 16 -11.38 -18.04 19.09
N ALA A 17 -12.51 -18.63 19.50
CA ALA A 17 -13.47 -18.02 20.40
C ALA A 17 -13.58 -18.86 21.67
N SER A 18 -13.40 -18.24 22.85
CA SER A 18 -13.53 -18.93 24.15
C SER A 18 -14.98 -19.27 24.51
N CYS A 19 -15.95 -18.65 23.84
CA CYS A 19 -17.39 -18.77 24.13
C CYS A 19 -17.80 -18.37 25.57
N THR A 20 -17.02 -17.52 26.24
CA THR A 20 -17.28 -17.09 27.64
C THR A 20 -18.08 -15.80 27.76
N ALA A 21 -18.28 -15.06 26.66
CA ALA A 21 -18.99 -13.78 26.69
C ALA A 21 -20.49 -13.99 26.91
N GLN A 22 -21.09 -13.17 27.78
CA GLN A 22 -22.52 -13.23 28.12
C GLN A 22 -23.35 -12.43 27.11
N HIS A 23 -23.45 -12.96 25.89
CA HIS A 23 -24.38 -12.47 24.87
C HIS A 23 -25.17 -13.65 24.28
N ASN A 24 -26.29 -13.35 23.62
CA ASN A 24 -27.03 -14.38 22.90
C ASN A 24 -26.14 -15.03 21.84
N LYS A 25 -26.29 -16.35 21.67
CA LYS A 25 -25.58 -17.06 20.61
C LYS A 25 -26.01 -16.51 19.25
N VAL A 26 -25.05 -16.08 18.46
CA VAL A 26 -25.27 -15.65 17.07
C VAL A 26 -25.17 -16.89 16.17
N ASN A 27 -26.24 -17.19 15.43
CA ASN A 27 -26.31 -18.35 14.53
C ASN A 27 -26.32 -17.94 13.04
N ASP A 28 -26.40 -16.65 12.75
CA ASP A 28 -26.36 -16.10 11.39
C ASP A 28 -25.08 -15.26 11.22
N PRO A 29 -24.19 -15.58 10.26
CA PRO A 29 -22.99 -14.79 10.00
C PRO A 29 -23.28 -13.36 9.49
N TYR A 30 -24.52 -13.07 9.10
CA TYR A 30 -24.97 -11.75 8.66
C TYR A 30 -25.78 -11.01 9.72
N ASP A 31 -25.85 -11.53 10.95
CA ASP A 31 -26.58 -10.90 12.05
C ASP A 31 -25.99 -9.50 12.35
N PRO A 32 -26.80 -8.42 12.33
CA PRO A 32 -26.33 -7.05 12.60
C PRO A 32 -25.66 -6.87 13.97
N SER A 33 -25.95 -7.74 14.95
CA SER A 33 -25.26 -7.71 16.26
C SER A 33 -23.76 -7.96 16.15
N LEU A 34 -23.29 -8.58 15.06
CA LEU A 34 -21.87 -8.79 14.78
C LEU A 34 -21.14 -7.52 14.34
N ASP A 35 -21.83 -6.43 14.02
CA ASP A 35 -21.19 -5.22 13.48
C ASP A 35 -20.08 -4.67 14.38
N SER A 36 -20.31 -4.66 15.70
CA SER A 36 -19.32 -4.21 16.68
C SER A 36 -18.10 -5.14 16.72
N PHE A 37 -18.34 -6.46 16.71
CA PHE A 37 -17.30 -7.47 16.68
C PHE A 37 -16.47 -7.39 15.38
N ILE A 38 -17.12 -7.29 14.23
CA ILE A 38 -16.46 -7.19 12.92
C ILE A 38 -15.57 -5.93 12.86
N LYS A 39 -16.05 -4.80 13.39
CA LYS A 39 -15.25 -3.56 13.47
C LYS A 39 -14.02 -3.76 14.36
N ALA A 40 -14.18 -4.34 15.54
CA ALA A 40 -13.08 -4.60 16.47
C ALA A 40 -12.05 -5.60 15.88
N LEU A 41 -12.53 -6.70 15.29
CA LEU A 41 -11.68 -7.68 14.64
C LEU A 41 -10.90 -7.08 13.47
N ARG A 42 -11.57 -6.30 12.60
CA ARG A 42 -10.89 -5.60 11.50
C ARG A 42 -9.85 -4.60 12.00
N PHE A 43 -10.12 -3.92 13.11
CA PHE A 43 -9.15 -3.01 13.72
C PHE A 43 -7.89 -3.77 14.14
N VAL A 44 -8.03 -4.85 14.91
CA VAL A 44 -6.90 -5.67 15.38
C VAL A 44 -6.14 -6.28 14.21
N LEU A 45 -6.84 -6.90 13.25
CA LEU A 45 -6.20 -7.51 12.08
C LEU A 45 -5.44 -6.49 11.23
N LYS A 46 -6.01 -5.30 11.06
CA LYS A 46 -5.34 -4.22 10.33
C LYS A 46 -4.09 -3.76 11.09
N ASP A 47 -4.21 -3.53 12.39
CA ASP A 47 -3.08 -3.08 13.22
C ASP A 47 -1.91 -4.07 13.15
N LEU A 48 -2.17 -5.36 13.38
CA LEU A 48 -1.17 -6.42 13.27
C LEU A 48 -0.54 -6.47 11.87
N ALA A 49 -1.36 -6.37 10.81
CA ALA A 49 -0.84 -6.36 9.44
C ALA A 49 0.07 -5.15 9.16
N LEU A 50 -0.21 -3.99 9.77
CA LEU A 50 0.67 -2.82 9.64
C LEU A 50 1.96 -2.98 10.43
N GLN A 51 1.92 -3.64 11.60
CA GLN A 51 3.13 -3.95 12.37
C GLN A 51 4.09 -4.84 11.57
N VAL A 52 3.58 -5.87 10.87
CA VAL A 52 4.40 -6.72 9.98
C VAL A 52 5.15 -5.90 8.93
N VAL A 53 4.50 -4.91 8.30
CA VAL A 53 5.16 -4.06 7.29
C VAL A 53 6.20 -3.13 7.93
N LYS A 54 5.91 -2.61 9.12
CA LYS A 54 6.80 -1.70 9.86
C LYS A 54 8.00 -2.41 10.49
N ASP A 55 7.94 -3.72 10.61
CA ASP A 55 9.04 -4.59 11.05
C ASP A 55 9.69 -5.32 9.87
N GLY A 56 9.49 -4.81 8.64
CA GLY A 56 10.13 -5.34 7.46
C GLY A 56 11.66 -5.26 7.58
N GLU A 57 12.34 -6.21 6.96
CA GLU A 57 13.80 -6.33 7.03
C GLU A 57 14.49 -5.12 6.40
N GLY A 58 15.31 -4.42 7.19
CA GLY A 58 16.13 -3.30 6.71
C GLY A 58 15.35 -2.08 6.23
N ILE A 59 14.08 -1.92 6.58
CA ILE A 59 13.25 -0.82 6.09
C ILE A 59 13.66 0.53 6.70
N SER A 60 13.50 1.60 5.94
CA SER A 60 13.63 2.98 6.46
C SER A 60 12.34 3.77 6.37
N LYS A 61 11.43 3.38 5.47
CA LYS A 61 10.16 4.08 5.22
C LYS A 61 8.99 3.12 5.11
N PHE A 62 7.92 3.45 5.83
CA PHE A 62 6.61 2.85 5.66
C PHE A 62 5.82 3.59 4.58
N ILE A 63 5.19 2.85 3.67
CA ILE A 63 4.53 3.40 2.50
C ILE A 63 3.07 2.96 2.47
N LYS A 64 2.17 3.93 2.41
CA LYS A 64 0.75 3.72 2.20
C LYS A 64 0.37 4.17 0.80
N ILE A 65 -0.01 3.21 -0.03
CA ILE A 65 -0.44 3.43 -1.41
C ILE A 65 -1.97 3.41 -1.44
N LYS A 66 -2.57 4.50 -1.91
CA LYS A 66 -4.01 4.65 -2.08
C LYS A 66 -4.33 4.74 -3.56
N ILE A 67 -5.07 3.75 -4.05
CA ILE A 67 -5.59 3.76 -5.42
C ILE A 67 -7.05 4.21 -5.37
N LYS A 68 -7.40 5.12 -6.27
CA LYS A 68 -8.76 5.59 -6.53
C LYS A 68 -9.01 5.60 -8.03
N GLY A 69 -10.26 5.82 -8.43
CA GLY A 69 -10.57 6.02 -9.84
C GLY A 69 -10.52 4.74 -10.68
N ALA A 70 -10.37 3.56 -10.10
CA ALA A 70 -10.25 2.33 -10.89
C ALA A 70 -11.62 1.86 -11.38
N VAL A 71 -11.65 0.96 -12.36
CA VAL A 71 -12.90 0.34 -12.85
C VAL A 71 -13.56 -0.57 -11.81
N SER A 72 -12.80 -1.07 -10.84
CA SER A 72 -13.31 -1.84 -9.70
C SER A 72 -12.33 -1.85 -8.53
N ASN A 73 -12.77 -2.27 -7.33
CA ASN A 73 -11.86 -2.46 -6.18
C ASN A 73 -10.81 -3.55 -6.45
N SER A 74 -11.13 -4.57 -7.26
CA SER A 74 -10.19 -5.62 -7.65
C SER A 74 -9.08 -5.03 -8.55
N SER A 75 -9.48 -4.26 -9.55
CA SER A 75 -8.55 -3.54 -10.45
C SER A 75 -7.64 -2.60 -9.64
N ALA A 76 -8.22 -1.80 -8.73
CA ALA A 76 -7.47 -0.93 -7.84
C ALA A 76 -6.43 -1.69 -7.00
N LYS A 77 -6.77 -2.91 -6.53
CA LYS A 77 -5.87 -3.75 -5.76
C LYS A 77 -4.70 -4.26 -6.62
N VAL A 78 -4.95 -4.66 -7.86
CA VAL A 78 -3.90 -5.11 -8.80
C VAL A 78 -2.93 -3.97 -9.11
N VAL A 79 -3.44 -2.79 -9.45
CA VAL A 79 -2.59 -1.59 -9.67
C VAL A 79 -1.77 -1.27 -8.42
N GLY A 80 -2.42 -1.24 -7.25
CA GLY A 80 -1.76 -0.92 -5.99
C GLY A 80 -0.63 -1.91 -5.64
N LEU A 81 -0.84 -3.22 -5.88
CA LEU A 81 0.19 -4.24 -5.67
C LEU A 81 1.32 -4.12 -6.69
N SER A 82 1.03 -3.79 -7.95
CA SER A 82 2.05 -3.56 -8.98
C SER A 82 3.01 -2.42 -8.61
N ILE A 83 2.48 -1.33 -8.05
CA ILE A 83 3.27 -0.22 -7.51
C ILE A 83 4.04 -0.68 -6.26
N ALA A 84 3.35 -1.32 -5.32
CA ALA A 84 3.92 -1.73 -4.03
C ALA A 84 5.07 -2.74 -4.17
N ASN A 85 5.02 -3.59 -5.20
CA ASN A 85 6.03 -4.62 -5.49
C ASN A 85 7.09 -4.14 -6.49
N SER A 86 7.08 -2.87 -6.93
CA SER A 86 8.05 -2.37 -7.91
C SER A 86 9.37 -2.01 -7.23
N PRO A 87 10.50 -2.69 -7.53
CA PRO A 87 11.80 -2.35 -6.95
C PRO A 87 12.21 -0.92 -7.28
N LEU A 88 11.87 -0.42 -8.47
CA LEU A 88 12.14 0.96 -8.87
C LEU A 88 11.37 1.97 -8.02
N VAL A 89 10.10 1.71 -7.70
CA VAL A 89 9.33 2.61 -6.83
C VAL A 89 9.89 2.55 -5.41
N LYS A 90 10.10 1.35 -4.88
CA LYS A 90 10.63 1.14 -3.53
C LYS A 90 12.02 1.78 -3.32
N THR A 91 12.92 1.67 -4.29
CA THR A 91 14.26 2.30 -4.23
C THR A 91 14.22 3.81 -4.42
N ALA A 92 13.31 4.35 -5.25
CA ALA A 92 13.13 5.80 -5.35
C ALA A 92 12.69 6.37 -4.00
N ILE A 93 11.74 5.71 -3.34
CA ILE A 93 11.27 6.15 -2.02
C ILE A 93 12.37 6.01 -0.95
N ALA A 94 13.16 4.93 -0.97
CA ALA A 94 14.34 4.78 -0.10
C ALA A 94 15.34 5.93 -0.30
N GLY A 95 15.58 6.30 -1.56
CA GLY A 95 16.46 7.42 -1.94
C GLY A 95 15.82 8.80 -1.83
N GLU A 96 14.63 8.91 -1.23
CA GLU A 96 13.90 10.16 -1.03
C GLU A 96 13.56 10.91 -2.34
N ASP A 97 13.53 10.19 -3.45
CA ASP A 97 13.24 10.69 -4.80
C ASP A 97 11.75 10.52 -5.14
N ALA A 98 11.07 11.64 -5.40
CA ALA A 98 9.65 11.72 -5.77
C ALA A 98 9.40 11.35 -7.25
N ASN A 99 9.87 10.17 -7.65
CA ASN A 99 9.90 9.77 -9.04
C ASN A 99 8.55 9.27 -9.58
N TRP A 100 7.68 10.19 -9.98
CA TRP A 100 6.36 9.86 -10.52
C TRP A 100 6.41 9.01 -11.79
N GLY A 101 7.47 9.14 -12.61
CA GLY A 101 7.66 8.33 -13.81
C GLY A 101 7.74 6.82 -13.50
N ARG A 102 8.42 6.45 -12.41
CA ARG A 102 8.47 5.06 -11.92
C ARG A 102 7.11 4.56 -11.41
N VAL A 103 6.28 5.45 -10.86
CA VAL A 103 4.90 5.13 -10.46
C VAL A 103 4.02 4.89 -11.69
N VAL A 104 4.09 5.77 -12.70
CA VAL A 104 3.36 5.59 -13.98
C VAL A 104 3.76 4.28 -14.67
N MET A 105 5.06 3.98 -14.71
CA MET A 105 5.55 2.70 -15.23
C MET A 105 4.93 1.52 -14.46
N ALA A 106 4.88 1.59 -13.13
CA ALA A 106 4.31 0.52 -12.32
C ALA A 106 2.78 0.39 -12.47
N VAL A 107 2.06 1.48 -12.72
CA VAL A 107 0.65 1.43 -13.13
C VAL A 107 0.52 0.72 -14.49
N GLY A 108 1.31 1.12 -15.49
CA GLY A 108 1.25 0.52 -16.83
C GLY A 108 1.55 -0.98 -16.87
N LYS A 109 2.56 -1.43 -16.12
CA LYS A 109 2.92 -2.86 -16.05
C LYS A 109 1.89 -3.73 -15.31
N SER A 110 0.90 -3.12 -14.63
CA SER A 110 -0.13 -3.88 -13.89
C SER A 110 -1.07 -4.67 -14.78
N GLY A 111 -1.19 -4.30 -16.07
CA GLY A 111 -2.12 -4.89 -17.02
C GLY A 111 -3.58 -4.44 -16.85
N GLU A 112 -3.87 -3.60 -15.87
CA GLU A 112 -5.20 -3.01 -15.65
C GLU A 112 -5.44 -1.81 -16.57
N SER A 113 -6.72 -1.45 -16.76
CA SER A 113 -7.08 -0.24 -17.51
C SER A 113 -6.48 1.01 -16.87
N ALA A 114 -5.75 1.78 -17.67
CA ALA A 114 -5.19 3.06 -17.29
C ALA A 114 -5.17 3.99 -18.50
N GLU A 115 -5.58 5.23 -18.31
CA GLU A 115 -5.49 6.29 -19.32
C GLU A 115 -4.54 7.36 -18.79
N ARG A 116 -3.40 7.57 -19.47
CA ARG A 116 -2.35 8.50 -19.06
C ARG A 116 -2.90 9.89 -18.72
N ASP A 117 -3.79 10.40 -19.56
CA ASP A 117 -4.28 11.79 -19.47
C ASP A 117 -5.36 11.98 -18.39
N LYS A 118 -5.86 10.88 -17.79
CA LYS A 118 -6.79 10.93 -16.64
C LYS A 118 -6.09 10.68 -15.31
N LEU A 119 -4.85 10.19 -15.36
CA LEU A 119 -4.11 9.76 -14.18
C LEU A 119 -3.58 10.98 -13.41
N SER A 120 -3.70 10.92 -12.09
CA SER A 120 -3.02 11.84 -11.17
C SER A 120 -2.26 11.09 -10.09
N ILE A 121 -1.10 11.64 -9.70
CA ILE A 121 -0.22 11.09 -8.66
C ILE A 121 0.03 12.18 -7.63
N SER A 122 -0.14 11.85 -6.36
CA SER A 122 0.19 12.72 -5.24
C SER A 122 1.07 12.01 -4.23
N ILE A 123 2.07 12.72 -3.70
CA ILE A 123 2.90 12.29 -2.58
C ILE A 123 2.59 13.21 -1.41
N GLY A 124 2.10 12.63 -0.31
CA GLY A 124 1.55 13.39 0.79
C GLY A 124 0.40 14.30 0.33
N PRO A 125 0.43 15.60 0.67
CA PRO A 125 -0.56 16.58 0.20
C PRO A 125 -0.25 17.15 -1.20
N TYR A 126 0.86 16.79 -1.83
CA TYR A 126 1.33 17.42 -3.06
C TYR A 126 0.99 16.57 -4.29
N THR A 127 0.23 17.12 -5.22
CA THR A 127 0.04 16.53 -6.55
C THR A 127 1.27 16.82 -7.40
N ILE A 128 1.92 15.78 -7.89
CA ILE A 128 3.20 15.88 -8.60
C ILE A 128 3.07 15.60 -10.10
N ALA A 129 2.04 14.85 -10.49
CA ALA A 129 1.71 14.60 -11.88
C ALA A 129 0.19 14.51 -12.03
N GLU A 130 -0.33 15.07 -13.12
CA GLU A 130 -1.75 15.05 -13.48
C GLU A 130 -1.91 15.29 -14.98
N GLY A 131 -3.00 14.79 -15.58
CA GLY A 131 -3.28 15.09 -16.98
C GLY A 131 -2.21 14.56 -17.94
N GLY A 132 -1.46 13.53 -17.54
CA GLY A 132 -0.37 12.95 -18.32
C GLY A 132 0.95 13.74 -18.30
N ASP A 133 1.05 14.80 -17.51
CA ASP A 133 2.24 15.66 -17.38
C ASP A 133 2.58 15.95 -15.90
N ILE A 134 3.68 16.65 -15.67
CA ILE A 134 4.03 17.20 -14.36
C ILE A 134 2.96 18.21 -13.92
N SER A 135 2.57 18.19 -12.64
CA SER A 135 1.59 19.17 -12.15
C SER A 135 2.18 20.58 -12.20
N LYS A 136 1.35 21.56 -12.54
CA LYS A 136 1.76 22.98 -12.59
C LYS A 136 2.11 23.54 -11.22
N ASP A 137 1.53 22.95 -10.17
CA ASP A 137 1.76 23.34 -8.78
C ASP A 137 2.88 22.50 -8.11
N TYR A 138 3.62 21.71 -8.90
CA TYR A 138 4.73 20.91 -8.41
C TYR A 138 5.86 21.81 -7.89
N ASP A 139 6.21 21.61 -6.62
CA ASP A 139 7.29 22.29 -5.92
C ASP A 139 8.27 21.22 -5.39
N GLU A 140 9.40 21.10 -6.07
CA GLU A 140 10.39 20.05 -5.80
C GLU A 140 10.94 20.13 -4.37
N ASP A 141 11.19 21.32 -3.84
CA ASP A 141 11.74 21.50 -2.49
C ASP A 141 10.76 21.00 -1.43
N LYS A 142 9.45 21.30 -1.59
CA LYS A 142 8.41 20.82 -0.68
C LYS A 142 8.25 19.31 -0.73
N VAL A 143 8.27 18.74 -1.93
CA VAL A 143 8.09 17.29 -2.10
C VAL A 143 9.31 16.54 -1.59
N SER A 144 10.53 16.98 -1.91
CA SER A 144 11.77 16.41 -1.39
C SER A 144 11.83 16.48 0.14
N SER A 145 11.40 17.60 0.74
CA SER A 145 11.29 17.70 2.20
C SER A 145 10.27 16.70 2.78
N TYR A 146 9.14 16.47 2.09
CA TYR A 146 8.17 15.47 2.51
C TYR A 146 8.73 14.04 2.41
N MET A 147 9.52 13.75 1.38
CA MET A 147 10.11 12.43 1.15
C MET A 147 11.07 11.99 2.25
N GLN A 148 11.62 12.94 3.03
CA GLN A 148 12.45 12.63 4.21
C GLN A 148 11.68 11.96 5.35
N ASN A 149 10.35 12.06 5.37
CA ASN A 149 9.55 11.44 6.42
C ASN A 149 9.64 9.90 6.40
N PRO A 150 9.56 9.25 7.57
CA PRO A 150 9.52 7.79 7.66
C PRO A 150 8.18 7.19 7.19
N ASN A 151 7.14 8.01 7.04
CA ASN A 151 5.83 7.58 6.57
C ASN A 151 5.47 8.32 5.28
N ILE A 152 5.34 7.59 4.18
CA ILE A 152 5.05 8.15 2.86
C ILE A 152 3.63 7.74 2.44
N ASP A 153 2.81 8.73 2.13
CA ASP A 153 1.49 8.53 1.52
C ASP A 153 1.64 8.73 0.01
N LEU A 154 1.34 7.70 -0.78
CA LEU A 154 1.28 7.77 -2.24
C LEU A 154 -0.17 7.58 -2.67
N THR A 155 -0.75 8.57 -3.33
CA THR A 155 -2.10 8.46 -3.91
C THR A 155 -2.01 8.43 -5.43
N VAL A 156 -2.66 7.46 -6.05
CA VAL A 156 -2.84 7.38 -7.50
C VAL A 156 -4.34 7.36 -7.80
N ASP A 157 -4.81 8.31 -8.59
CA ASP A 157 -6.17 8.34 -9.12
C ASP A 157 -6.14 8.00 -10.61
N LEU A 158 -6.89 6.98 -11.01
CA LEU A 158 -6.96 6.53 -12.40
C LEU A 158 -8.05 7.25 -13.22
N GLY A 159 -9.04 7.88 -12.58
CA GLY A 159 -10.10 8.63 -13.27
C GLY A 159 -11.03 7.80 -14.17
N LEU A 160 -11.14 6.48 -13.97
CA LEU A 160 -11.93 5.54 -14.79
C LEU A 160 -13.22 5.06 -14.12
N GLY A 161 -13.39 5.24 -12.81
CA GLY A 161 -14.55 4.75 -12.05
C GLY A 161 -14.44 4.96 -10.54
N ASP A 162 -15.16 4.16 -9.75
CA ASP A 162 -15.23 4.31 -8.28
C ASP A 162 -14.36 3.33 -7.49
N GLY A 163 -13.63 2.46 -8.19
CA GLY A 163 -12.78 1.43 -7.61
C GLY A 163 -11.64 2.00 -6.76
N LYS A 164 -11.47 1.45 -5.55
CA LYS A 164 -10.53 1.92 -4.54
C LYS A 164 -9.81 0.77 -3.87
N ALA A 165 -8.54 1.00 -3.51
CA ALA A 165 -7.76 0.08 -2.69
C ALA A 165 -6.73 0.84 -1.83
N ASN A 166 -6.39 0.28 -0.68
CA ASN A 166 -5.23 0.71 0.10
C ASN A 166 -4.26 -0.46 0.21
N ILE A 167 -3.02 -0.25 -0.20
CA ILE A 167 -1.91 -1.19 -0.05
C ILE A 167 -0.88 -0.57 0.89
N TYR A 168 -0.28 -1.40 1.73
CA TYR A 168 0.78 -0.98 2.65
C TYR A 168 2.01 -1.82 2.35
N THR A 169 3.13 -1.14 2.19
CA THR A 169 4.44 -1.70 1.85
C THR A 169 5.53 -0.87 2.52
N CYS A 170 6.78 -1.24 2.28
CA CYS A 170 7.97 -0.52 2.71
C CYS A 170 8.83 -0.15 1.51
N ASP A 171 9.92 0.57 1.75
CA ASP A 171 10.97 0.83 0.77
C ASP A 171 11.87 -0.40 0.50
N LEU A 172 12.90 -0.25 -0.33
CA LEU A 172 13.90 -1.28 -0.61
C LEU A 172 15.28 -0.64 -0.43
N THR A 173 16.02 -1.11 0.57
CA THR A 173 17.28 -0.52 1.04
C THR A 173 18.46 -1.46 0.81
N HIS A 174 19.67 -0.99 1.10
CA HIS A 174 20.85 -1.85 1.16
C HIS A 174 20.77 -2.86 2.31
N ASP A 175 20.23 -2.48 3.47
CA ASP A 175 20.12 -3.36 4.64
C ASP A 175 19.25 -4.58 4.37
N TYR A 176 18.16 -4.42 3.60
CA TYR A 176 17.37 -5.56 3.14
C TYR A 176 18.23 -6.59 2.39
N ILE A 177 19.11 -6.12 1.50
CA ILE A 177 20.02 -6.97 0.74
C ILE A 177 21.04 -7.64 1.67
N SER A 178 21.65 -6.88 2.60
CA SER A 178 22.61 -7.44 3.56
C SER A 178 21.99 -8.53 4.44
N ILE A 179 20.80 -8.29 4.99
CA ILE A 179 20.09 -9.26 5.83
C ILE A 179 19.82 -10.56 5.06
N ASN A 180 19.35 -10.46 3.81
CA ASN A 180 18.94 -11.62 3.03
C ASN A 180 20.09 -12.33 2.31
N ALA A 181 21.18 -11.63 2.00
CA ALA A 181 22.36 -12.22 1.36
C ALA A 181 23.25 -12.95 2.37
N ASP A 182 23.35 -12.44 3.60
CA ASP A 182 24.24 -12.98 4.64
C ASP A 182 23.55 -13.93 5.62
N TYR A 183 22.26 -14.22 5.41
CA TYR A 183 21.42 -14.97 6.35
C TYR A 183 21.94 -16.38 6.72
N ARG A 184 22.80 -16.97 5.89
CA ARG A 184 23.39 -18.32 6.09
C ARG A 184 24.91 -18.33 6.13
N SER A 185 25.53 -17.15 6.22
CA SER A 185 26.97 -16.93 6.27
C SER A 185 27.51 -16.96 7.69
#